data_AF-A0A4R7V1E9-F1
#
_entry.id   AF-A0A4R7V1E9-F1
#
_cell.length_a   1.000
_cell.length_b   1.000
_cell.length_c   1.000
_cell.angle_alpha   90.00
_cell.angle_beta   90.00
_cell.angle_gamma   90.00
#
_symmetry.space_group_name_H-M   'P 1'
#
loop_
_entity.id
_entity.type
_entity.pdbx_description
1 polymer ?
#
loop_
_entity_poly.entity_id
_entity_poly.type
_entity_poly.pdbx_seq_one_letter_code
_entity_poly.pdbx_strand_id
1 'polypeptide(L)'
;MDLDALDDVVDADLAAADRTVAEVRRRTEGRLRAEAERWREFATGPDAAPEWRRVVERVGTGELCWYDLAAGELWADEDVAAARAASMATRQAAALPDDLDEEPADSPLRRD
;
A
#
# COMPACT_ATOMS: atom_id res chain seq x y z
N MET A 1 1.94 -10.79 -52.09
CA MET A 1 1.55 -11.00 -50.68
C MET A 1 0.06 -11.24 -50.72
N ASP A 2 -0.37 -12.39 -50.23
CA ASP A 2 -1.76 -12.80 -50.25
C ASP A 2 -2.50 -12.11 -49.10
N LEU A 3 -3.67 -11.54 -49.38
CA LEU A 3 -4.46 -10.83 -48.35
C LEU A 3 -4.99 -11.83 -47.31
N ASP A 4 -5.34 -13.04 -47.73
CA ASP A 4 -5.80 -14.09 -46.84
C ASP A 4 -4.68 -14.54 -45.87
N ALA A 5 -3.44 -14.61 -46.36
CA ALA A 5 -2.30 -14.92 -45.52
C ALA A 5 -1.93 -13.77 -44.55
N LEU A 6 -2.31 -12.53 -44.85
CA LEU A 6 -2.13 -11.40 -43.94
C LEU A 6 -3.19 -11.45 -42.83
N ASP A 7 -4.43 -11.77 -43.16
CA ASP A 7 -5.53 -11.90 -42.19
C ASP A 7 -5.23 -13.03 -41.18
N ASP A 8 -4.74 -14.18 -41.64
CA ASP A 8 -4.34 -15.29 -40.76
C ASP A 8 -3.26 -14.89 -39.75
N VAL A 9 -2.30 -14.04 -40.16
CA VAL A 9 -1.24 -13.54 -39.28
C VAL A 9 -1.80 -12.57 -38.25
N VAL A 10 -2.68 -11.65 -38.67
CA VAL A 10 -3.33 -10.69 -37.77
C VAL A 10 -4.17 -11.43 -36.73
N ASP A 11 -4.94 -12.44 -37.14
CA ASP A 11 -5.76 -13.24 -36.23
C ASP A 11 -4.90 -14.02 -35.22
N ALA A 12 -3.77 -14.59 -35.66
CA ALA A 12 -2.83 -15.27 -34.78
C ALA A 12 -2.21 -14.32 -33.73
N ASP A 13 -1.85 -13.10 -34.16
CA ASP A 13 -1.27 -12.06 -33.29
C ASP A 13 -2.30 -11.53 -32.28
N LEU A 14 -3.55 -11.28 -32.70
CA LEU A 14 -4.63 -10.88 -31.81
C LEU A 14 -4.90 -11.97 -30.76
N ALA A 15 -4.96 -13.23 -31.18
CA ALA A 15 -5.13 -14.36 -30.26
C ALA A 15 -3.95 -14.48 -29.26
N ALA A 16 -2.72 -14.18 -29.69
CA ALA A 16 -1.55 -14.15 -28.82
C ALA A 16 -1.60 -12.98 -27.82
N ALA A 17 -2.04 -11.80 -28.27
CA ALA A 17 -2.25 -10.64 -27.40
C ALA A 17 -3.30 -10.93 -26.33
N ASP A 18 -4.44 -11.52 -26.70
CA ASP A 18 -5.51 -11.88 -25.77
C ASP A 18 -5.04 -12.86 -24.69
N ARG A 19 -4.25 -13.88 -25.06
CA ARG A 19 -3.64 -14.80 -24.09
C ARG A 19 -2.73 -14.07 -23.11
N THR A 20 -1.91 -13.14 -23.61
CA THR A 20 -0.99 -12.34 -22.80
C THR A 20 -1.76 -11.44 -21.82
N VAL A 21 -2.80 -10.76 -22.31
CA VAL A 21 -3.66 -9.90 -21.48
C VAL A 21 -4.35 -10.74 -20.40
N ALA A 22 -4.89 -11.91 -20.74
CA ALA A 22 -5.51 -12.80 -19.76
C ALA A 22 -4.52 -13.28 -18.69
N GLU A 23 -3.28 -13.57 -19.06
CA GLU A 23 -2.23 -13.94 -18.10
C GLU A 23 -1.87 -12.78 -17.17
N VAL A 24 -1.67 -11.57 -17.71
CA VAL A 24 -1.37 -10.38 -16.92
C VAL A 24 -2.50 -10.08 -15.94
N ARG A 25 -3.76 -10.19 -16.37
CA ARG A 25 -4.94 -10.02 -15.50
C ARG A 25 -4.93 -11.01 -14.35
N ARG A 26 -4.77 -12.32 -14.63
CA ARG A 26 -4.70 -13.35 -13.58
C ARG A 26 -3.58 -13.10 -12.58
N ARG A 27 -2.38 -12.74 -13.06
CA ARG A 27 -1.25 -12.41 -12.17
C ARG A 27 -1.52 -11.18 -11.31
N THR A 28 -2.14 -10.17 -11.90
CA THR A 28 -2.50 -8.93 -11.21
C THR A 28 -3.55 -9.19 -10.13
N GLU A 29 -4.62 -9.92 -10.43
CA GLU A 29 -5.64 -10.33 -9.48
C GLU A 29 -5.04 -11.13 -8.31
N GLY A 30 -4.17 -12.10 -8.61
CA GLY A 30 -3.47 -12.87 -7.58
C GLY A 30 -2.64 -11.99 -6.66
N ARG A 31 -1.89 -11.03 -7.23
CA ARG A 31 -1.10 -10.06 -6.46
C ARG A 31 -1.98 -9.15 -5.60
N LEU A 32 -3.09 -8.67 -6.15
CA LEU A 32 -4.04 -7.80 -5.43
C LEU A 32 -4.71 -8.53 -4.27
N ARG A 33 -5.08 -9.81 -4.43
CA ARG A 33 -5.61 -10.62 -3.33
C ARG A 33 -4.59 -10.80 -2.21
N ALA A 34 -3.33 -11.10 -2.56
CA ALA A 34 -2.27 -11.22 -1.56
C ALA A 34 -1.99 -9.88 -0.84
N GLU A 35 -2.06 -8.77 -1.56
CA GLU A 35 -1.92 -7.44 -0.99
C GLU A 35 -3.11 -7.06 -0.09
N ALA A 36 -4.34 -7.44 -0.45
CA ALA A 36 -5.52 -7.23 0.36
C ALA A 36 -5.42 -7.93 1.72
N GLU A 37 -4.93 -9.18 1.76
CA GLU A 37 -4.68 -9.87 3.03
C GLU A 37 -3.57 -9.20 3.84
N ARG A 38 -2.49 -8.73 3.21
CA ARG A 38 -1.46 -7.94 3.91
C ARG A 38 -2.02 -6.68 4.55
N TRP A 39 -2.89 -5.96 3.85
CA TRP A 39 -3.56 -4.78 4.42
C TRP A 39 -4.45 -5.15 5.60
N ARG A 40 -5.20 -6.24 5.49
CA ARG A 40 -6.03 -6.74 6.58
C ARG A 40 -5.21 -7.09 7.81
N GLU A 41 -4.15 -7.88 7.65
CA GLU A 41 -3.25 -8.28 8.72
C GLU A 41 -2.59 -7.06 9.37
N PHE A 42 -2.11 -6.11 8.56
CA PHE A 42 -1.51 -4.87 9.02
C PHE A 42 -2.51 -4.03 9.84
N ALA A 43 -3.71 -3.80 9.30
CA ALA A 43 -4.72 -2.94 9.92
C ALA A 43 -5.36 -3.54 11.18
N THR A 44 -5.30 -4.87 11.34
CA THR A 44 -5.81 -5.59 12.52
C THR A 44 -4.71 -6.04 13.48
N GLY A 45 -3.45 -5.74 13.16
CA GLY A 45 -2.28 -6.11 13.95
C GLY A 45 -2.12 -5.28 15.22
N PRO A 46 -1.25 -5.74 16.15
CA PRO A 46 -1.02 -5.07 17.43
C PRO A 46 -0.38 -3.67 17.28
N ASP A 47 0.39 -3.47 16.21
CA ASP A 47 1.09 -2.21 15.92
C ASP A 47 0.28 -1.27 15.01
N ALA A 48 -0.97 -1.61 14.70
CA ALA A 48 -1.82 -0.79 13.87
C ALA A 48 -2.15 0.53 14.59
N ALA A 49 -2.00 1.65 13.88
CA ALA A 49 -2.43 2.95 14.39
C ALA A 49 -3.94 2.92 14.73
N PRO A 50 -4.39 3.57 15.83
CA PRO A 50 -5.80 3.55 16.26
C PRO A 50 -6.83 3.90 15.19
N GLU A 51 -6.44 4.75 14.23
CA GLU A 51 -7.22 5.20 13.10
C GLU A 51 -7.65 4.05 12.16
N TRP A 52 -6.90 2.95 12.11
CA TRP A 52 -7.29 1.75 11.34
C TRP A 52 -8.57 1.11 11.87
N ARG A 53 -8.97 1.34 13.13
CA ARG A 53 -10.20 0.78 13.68
C ARG A 53 -11.43 1.20 12.87
N ARG A 54 -11.47 2.45 12.40
CA ARG A 54 -12.58 2.96 11.60
C ARG A 54 -12.65 2.30 10.23
N VAL A 55 -11.48 2.12 9.59
CA VAL A 55 -11.37 1.41 8.32
C VAL A 55 -11.80 -0.05 8.48
N VAL A 56 -11.33 -0.75 9.51
CA VAL A 56 -11.70 -2.14 9.80
C VAL A 56 -13.20 -2.30 10.06
N GLU A 57 -13.81 -1.37 10.81
CA GLU A 57 -15.25 -1.34 11.05
C GLU A 57 -16.03 -1.21 9.74
N ARG A 58 -15.65 -0.23 8.90
CA ARG A 58 -16.30 0.01 7.59
C ARG A 58 -16.11 -1.15 6.61
N VAL A 59 -14.98 -1.84 6.67
CA VAL A 59 -14.83 -3.10 5.92
C VAL A 59 -15.73 -4.20 6.48
N GLY A 60 -15.88 -4.27 7.81
CA GLY A 60 -16.79 -5.21 8.47
C GLY A 60 -18.27 -4.99 8.14
N THR A 61 -18.68 -3.75 7.85
CA THR A 61 -20.04 -3.41 7.39
C THR A 61 -20.21 -3.52 5.86
N GLY A 62 -19.13 -3.75 5.12
CA GLY A 62 -19.13 -3.83 3.65
C GLY A 62 -19.15 -2.49 2.93
N GLU A 63 -18.96 -1.38 3.64
CA GLU A 63 -18.81 -0.04 3.03
C GLU A 63 -17.47 0.11 2.30
N LEU A 64 -16.43 -0.59 2.78
CA LEU A 64 -15.11 -0.64 2.18
C LEU A 64 -14.71 -2.09 1.90
N CYS A 65 -13.74 -2.28 1.02
CA CYS A 65 -13.20 -3.59 0.69
C CYS A 65 -11.67 -3.57 0.71
N TRP A 66 -11.06 -4.60 1.32
CA TRP A 66 -9.60 -4.77 1.31
C TRP A 66 -9.01 -4.86 -0.09
N TYR A 67 -9.77 -5.43 -1.04
CA TYR A 67 -9.35 -5.52 -2.43
C TYR A 67 -9.25 -4.15 -3.10
N ASP A 68 -10.23 -3.28 -2.88
CA ASP A 68 -10.23 -1.91 -3.44
C ASP A 68 -9.13 -1.06 -2.81
N LEU A 69 -8.84 -1.29 -1.53
CA LEU A 69 -7.68 -0.68 -0.85
C LEU A 69 -6.36 -1.13 -1.50
N ALA A 70 -6.22 -2.43 -1.75
CA ALA A 70 -5.04 -3.01 -2.41
C ALA A 70 -4.88 -2.55 -3.87
N ALA A 71 -6.00 -2.32 -4.57
CA ALA A 71 -6.01 -1.77 -5.92
C ALA A 71 -5.67 -0.27 -5.96
N GLY A 72 -5.77 0.42 -4.82
CA GLY A 72 -5.47 1.84 -4.68
C GLY A 72 -6.67 2.77 -4.86
N GLU A 73 -7.85 2.21 -5.08
CA GLU A 73 -9.09 2.96 -5.35
C GLU A 73 -9.56 3.76 -4.13
N LEU A 74 -9.19 3.33 -2.93
CA LEU A 74 -9.60 3.96 -1.66
C LEU A 74 -8.57 4.94 -1.10
N TRP A 75 -7.51 5.30 -1.85
CA TRP A 75 -6.45 6.16 -1.31
C TRP A 75 -6.88 7.59 -0.98
N ALA A 76 -7.99 8.06 -1.57
CA ALA A 76 -8.58 9.36 -1.30
C ALA A 76 -9.70 9.31 -0.24
N ASP A 77 -10.07 8.12 0.25
CA ASP A 77 -11.01 8.00 1.37
C ASP A 77 -10.39 8.59 2.64
N GLU A 78 -11.14 9.43 3.34
CA GLU A 78 -10.65 10.21 4.48
C GLU A 78 -10.12 9.32 5.62
N ASP A 79 -10.85 8.27 5.97
CA ASP A 79 -10.45 7.34 7.04
C ASP A 79 -9.20 6.56 6.63
N VAL A 80 -9.11 6.14 5.37
CA VAL A 80 -7.94 5.45 4.83
C VAL A 80 -6.71 6.38 4.81
N ALA A 81 -6.88 7.62 4.36
CA ALA A 81 -5.82 8.61 4.31
C ALA A 81 -5.29 8.93 5.71
N ALA A 82 -6.20 9.15 6.68
CA ALA A 82 -5.86 9.38 8.08
C ALA A 82 -5.09 8.19 8.69
N ALA A 83 -5.58 6.96 8.49
CA ALA A 83 -4.93 5.76 9.01
C ALA A 83 -3.52 5.55 8.45
N ARG A 84 -3.32 5.85 7.16
CA ARG A 84 -1.99 5.80 6.54
C ARG A 84 -1.06 6.88 7.09
N ALA A 85 -1.54 8.12 7.22
CA ALA A 85 -0.75 9.22 7.77
C ALA A 85 -0.30 8.91 9.20
N ALA A 86 -1.21 8.42 10.05
CA ALA A 86 -0.90 8.00 11.42
C ALA A 86 0.16 6.88 11.45
N SER A 87 0.01 5.87 10.58
CA SER A 87 0.99 4.77 10.48
C SER A 87 2.39 5.23 10.05
N MET A 88 2.48 6.27 9.21
CA MET A 88 3.77 6.86 8.84
C MET A 88 4.36 7.67 9.98
N ALA A 89 3.55 8.44 10.70
CA ALA A 89 3.97 9.22 11.86
C ALA A 89 4.52 8.31 12.97
N THR A 90 3.85 7.19 13.28
CA THR A 90 4.33 6.20 14.28
C THR A 90 5.70 5.65 13.90
N ARG A 91 5.91 5.30 12.61
CA ARG A 91 7.20 4.79 12.13
C ARG A 91 8.30 5.86 12.18
N GLN A 92 7.96 7.11 11.87
CA GLN A 92 8.91 8.21 11.95
C GLN A 92 9.31 8.51 13.40
N ALA A 93 8.36 8.49 14.32
CA ALA A 93 8.62 8.68 15.75
C ALA A 93 9.52 7.56 16.31
N ALA A 94 9.31 6.31 15.91
CA ALA A 94 10.16 5.19 16.31
C ALA A 94 11.57 5.20 15.69
N ALA A 95 11.81 6.02 14.66
CA ALA A 95 13.09 6.12 13.96
C ALA A 95 14.01 7.23 14.51
N LEU A 96 13.50 8.11 15.38
CA LEU A 96 14.33 9.13 16.04
C LEU A 96 15.00 8.51 17.28
N PRO A 97 16.34 8.47 17.37
CA PRO A 97 17.03 8.01 18.58
C PRO A 97 16.81 9.02 19.73
N ASP A 98 16.71 8.50 20.95
CA ASP A 98 16.46 9.20 22.22
C ASP A 98 17.67 10.05 22.71
N ASP A 99 18.69 10.25 21.86
CA ASP A 99 19.96 10.86 22.24
C ASP A 99 20.11 12.30 21.71
N LEU A 100 19.30 13.22 22.24
CA LEU A 100 19.61 14.67 22.23
C LEU A 100 19.52 15.28 23.64
N ASP A 101 19.84 14.51 24.68
CA ASP A 101 20.25 15.05 25.98
C ASP A 101 21.75 15.38 25.96
N GLU A 102 22.17 16.34 25.14
CA GLU A 102 23.42 17.07 25.40
C GLU A 102 23.11 18.17 26.42
N GLU A 103 23.33 17.87 27.70
CA GLU A 103 23.36 18.88 28.76
C GLU A 103 24.28 20.05 28.36
N PRO A 104 23.86 21.31 28.58
CA PRO A 104 24.78 22.43 28.41
C PRO A 104 25.89 22.29 29.45
N ALA A 105 27.09 21.92 29.02
CA ALA A 105 28.28 21.97 29.87
C ALA A 105 28.50 23.42 30.28
N ASP A 106 27.95 23.77 31.44
CA ASP A 106 28.28 24.90 32.28
C ASP A 106 29.80 24.96 32.38
N SER A 107 30.39 25.89 31.63
CA SER A 107 31.83 26.08 31.56
C SER A 107 32.23 26.92 32.77
N PRO A 108 32.88 26.35 33.81
CA PRO A 108 33.28 27.15 34.95
C PRO A 108 34.40 28.09 34.50
N LEU A 109 34.12 29.38 34.57
CA LEU A 109 35.10 30.47 34.52
C LEU A 109 36.33 30.08 35.36
N ARG A 110 37.46 29.76 34.71
CA ARG A 110 38.75 29.71 35.38
C ARG A 110 39.12 31.12 35.82
N ARG A 111 39.04 31.36 37.13
CA ARG A 111 39.85 32.37 37.80
C ARG A 111 41.29 31.87 37.83
N ASP A 112 42.18 32.65 37.21
CA ASP A 112 43.55 32.88 37.69
C ASP A 112 43.87 34.37 37.47
#